data_AF-A0A538GNR4-F1
#
_entry.id   AF-A0A538GNR4-F1
#
_cell.length_a   1.000
_cell.length_b   1.000
_cell.length_c   1.000
_cell.angle_alpha   90.00
_cell.angle_beta   90.00
_cell.angle_gamma   90.00
#
_symmetry.space_group_name_H-M   'P 1'
#
loop_
_entity.id
_entity.type
_entity.pdbx_description
1 polymer ?
#
loop_
_entity_poly.entity_id
_entity_poly.type
_entity_poly.pdbx_seq_one_letter_code
_entity_poly.pdbx_strand_id
1 'polypeptide(L)'
;MRRLIVLAALATLATLAATAPAAAKGPSTASITGPGLDHGLPIKGEGESGPGTPLGSLVQFGGFFAQVFDQIPDPTTRAQPTADLGPRYQVVYRVPGPTGTSTIVQDVYPYAKPSPVTYVRAGQRFWGVNRTHGGWFVSSDGLKTALVEAGLPKSPPASGGGSFPWAWSGAGAVAVVLLVLLALRRRGIVRPRTLRTTA
;
A
#
# COMPACT_ATOMS: atom_id res chain seq x y z
N MET A 1 -53.97 22.08 -22.45
CA MET A 1 -53.00 20.99 -22.71
C MET A 1 -51.63 21.47 -23.18
N ARG A 2 -51.51 22.33 -24.20
CA ARG A 2 -50.19 22.87 -24.66
C ARG A 2 -49.34 23.55 -23.58
N ARG A 3 -49.95 24.31 -22.66
CA ARG A 3 -49.24 24.97 -21.53
C ARG A 3 -48.69 24.00 -20.48
N LEU A 4 -49.38 22.87 -20.26
CA LEU A 4 -48.94 21.83 -19.33
C LEU A 4 -47.77 21.02 -19.91
N ILE A 5 -47.76 20.80 -21.23
CA ILE A 5 -46.65 20.13 -21.93
C ILE A 5 -45.39 21.02 -21.92
N VAL A 6 -45.54 22.34 -22.10
CA VAL A 6 -44.41 23.28 -22.04
C VAL A 6 -43.83 23.38 -20.63
N LEU A 7 -44.67 23.39 -19.59
CA LEU A 7 -44.21 23.39 -18.20
C LEU A 7 -43.52 22.07 -17.81
N ALA A 8 -44.04 20.93 -18.27
CA ALA A 8 -43.42 19.63 -18.05
C ALA A 8 -42.05 19.50 -18.77
N ALA A 9 -41.93 20.02 -19.98
CA ALA A 9 -40.67 20.03 -20.73
C ALA A 9 -39.61 20.97 -20.12
N LEU A 10 -40.02 22.12 -19.57
CA LEU A 10 -39.13 23.01 -18.83
C LEU A 10 -38.68 22.41 -17.50
N ALA A 11 -39.55 21.67 -16.81
CA ALA A 11 -39.21 20.98 -15.57
C ALA A 11 -38.23 19.82 -15.79
N THR A 12 -38.33 19.06 -16.89
CA THR A 12 -37.37 18.00 -17.24
C THR A 12 -36.04 18.55 -17.76
N LEU A 13 -36.00 19.68 -18.45
CA LEU A 13 -34.74 20.36 -18.79
C LEU A 13 -34.03 20.94 -17.55
N ALA A 14 -34.79 21.42 -16.56
CA ALA A 14 -34.22 21.96 -15.32
C ALA A 14 -33.61 20.88 -14.41
N THR A 15 -34.13 19.64 -14.44
CA THR A 15 -33.56 18.53 -13.66
C THR A 15 -32.36 17.87 -14.35
N LEU A 16 -32.26 17.92 -15.68
CA LEU A 16 -31.08 17.41 -16.41
C LEU A 16 -29.82 18.27 -16.21
N ALA A 17 -29.96 19.52 -15.79
CA ALA A 17 -28.84 20.42 -15.51
C ALA A 17 -28.20 20.19 -14.12
N ALA A 18 -28.78 19.34 -13.27
CA ALA A 18 -28.33 19.12 -11.90
C ALA A 18 -27.41 17.90 -11.71
N THR A 19 -27.05 17.16 -12.76
CA THR A 19 -25.94 16.20 -12.68
C THR A 19 -24.63 16.92 -12.97
N ALA A 20 -24.24 17.86 -12.10
CA ALA A 20 -22.84 18.27 -12.09
C ALA A 20 -22.02 17.04 -11.69
N PRO A 21 -21.07 16.55 -12.52
CA PRO A 21 -20.04 15.70 -11.98
C PRO A 21 -19.34 16.58 -10.94
N ALA A 22 -19.53 16.27 -9.67
CA ALA A 22 -18.64 16.78 -8.64
C ALA A 22 -17.27 16.18 -8.99
N ALA A 23 -16.50 16.89 -9.82
CA ALA A 23 -15.12 16.57 -10.12
C ALA A 23 -14.44 16.51 -8.76
N ALA A 24 -14.28 15.30 -8.25
CA ALA A 24 -13.81 15.09 -6.92
C ALA A 24 -12.40 15.66 -6.88
N LYS A 25 -12.19 16.63 -5.97
CA LYS A 25 -10.91 17.28 -5.81
C LYS A 25 -9.84 16.20 -5.57
N GLY A 26 -8.79 16.20 -6.38
CA GLY A 26 -7.70 15.23 -6.28
C GLY A 26 -6.83 15.46 -5.02
N PRO A 27 -5.87 14.56 -4.74
CA PRO A 27 -4.89 14.78 -3.68
C PRO A 27 -4.09 16.08 -3.89
N SER A 28 -3.79 16.78 -2.81
CA SER A 28 -2.93 17.98 -2.84
C SER A 28 -1.45 17.68 -2.58
N THR A 29 -1.17 16.56 -1.91
CA THR A 29 0.19 16.04 -1.70
C THR A 29 0.14 14.53 -1.55
N ALA A 30 1.26 13.86 -1.81
CA ALA A 30 1.48 12.49 -1.38
C ALA A 30 2.88 12.30 -0.78
N SER A 31 3.05 11.25 0.00
CA SER A 31 4.37 10.78 0.44
C SER A 31 4.49 9.29 0.18
N ILE A 32 5.64 8.86 -0.34
CA ILE A 32 5.94 7.47 -0.66
C ILE A 32 6.98 6.95 0.32
N THR A 33 6.74 5.77 0.87
CA THR A 33 7.71 5.03 1.69
C THR A 33 7.87 3.63 1.15
N GLY A 34 9.05 3.04 1.33
CA GLY A 34 9.30 1.66 0.91
C GLY A 34 10.79 1.36 0.79
N PRO A 35 11.14 0.15 0.33
CA PRO A 35 12.52 -0.27 0.19
C PRO A 35 13.36 0.69 -0.66
N GLY A 36 14.62 0.92 -0.28
CA GLY A 36 15.53 1.80 -1.04
C GLY A 36 15.23 3.30 -0.92
N LEU A 37 14.27 3.71 -0.08
CA LEU A 37 14.07 5.10 0.31
C LEU A 37 14.48 5.28 1.79
N ASP A 38 15.41 6.18 2.06
CA ASP A 38 15.89 6.45 3.42
C ASP A 38 14.85 7.20 4.28
N HIS A 39 13.94 7.93 3.62
CA HIS A 39 12.86 8.69 4.23
C HIS A 39 11.66 8.76 3.29
N GLY A 40 10.53 9.26 3.77
CA GLY A 40 9.34 9.45 2.94
C GLY A 40 9.61 10.41 1.80
N LEU A 41 9.51 9.93 0.56
CA LEU A 41 9.68 10.71 -0.66
C LEU A 41 8.44 11.59 -0.87
N PRO A 42 8.55 12.93 -0.77
CA PRO A 42 7.41 13.81 -0.99
C PRO A 42 7.11 13.95 -2.48
N ILE A 43 5.84 13.78 -2.84
CA ILE A 43 5.33 13.98 -4.21
C ILE A 43 4.40 15.19 -4.19
N LYS A 44 4.77 16.20 -4.98
CA LYS A 44 4.06 17.48 -5.06
C LYS A 44 3.48 17.69 -6.47
N GLY A 45 2.57 18.65 -6.58
CA GLY A 45 1.89 19.01 -7.82
C GLY A 45 0.38 18.89 -7.67
N GLU A 46 -0.35 19.21 -8.74
CA GLU A 46 -1.80 19.10 -8.77
C GLU A 46 -2.22 17.66 -9.10
N GLY A 47 -2.82 16.96 -8.14
CA GLY A 47 -3.26 15.56 -8.30
C GLY A 47 -4.50 15.40 -9.19
N GLU A 48 -5.16 16.49 -9.56
CA GLU A 48 -6.43 16.48 -10.31
C GLU A 48 -6.25 16.84 -11.80
N SER A 49 -5.08 17.35 -12.20
CA SER A 49 -4.86 17.89 -13.55
C SER A 49 -4.38 16.87 -14.59
N GLY A 50 -4.41 15.58 -14.28
CA GLY A 50 -3.85 14.54 -15.16
C GLY A 50 -2.32 14.55 -15.19
N PRO A 51 -1.66 14.00 -16.23
CA PRO A 51 -0.23 13.87 -16.28
C PRO A 51 0.39 15.22 -16.67
N GLY A 52 1.41 15.66 -15.94
CA GLY A 52 2.01 16.99 -16.11
C GLY A 52 2.64 17.55 -14.84
N THR A 53 2.29 16.97 -13.69
CA THR A 53 3.03 17.11 -12.44
C THR A 53 3.35 15.73 -11.87
N PRO A 54 4.37 15.58 -11.00
CA PRO A 54 4.66 14.30 -10.36
C PRO A 54 3.45 13.69 -9.64
N LEU A 55 2.67 14.50 -8.92
CA LEU A 55 1.45 14.02 -8.24
C LEU A 55 0.34 13.64 -9.21
N GLY A 56 0.12 14.43 -10.26
CA GLY A 56 -0.89 14.13 -11.28
C GLY A 56 -0.60 12.83 -12.03
N SER A 57 0.66 12.60 -12.40
CA SER A 57 1.09 11.33 -13.02
C SER A 57 0.90 10.14 -12.08
N LEU A 58 1.26 10.30 -10.80
CA LEU A 58 1.03 9.26 -9.79
C LEU A 58 -0.45 8.95 -9.61
N VAL A 59 -1.32 9.96 -9.51
CA VAL A 59 -2.76 9.78 -9.35
C VAL A 59 -3.38 9.08 -10.56
N GLN A 60 -2.99 9.49 -11.77
CA GLN A 60 -3.54 8.93 -12.99
C GLN A 60 -3.06 7.50 -13.23
N PHE A 61 -1.74 7.28 -13.31
CA PHE A 61 -1.21 5.94 -13.56
C PHE A 61 -1.43 5.02 -12.37
N GLY A 62 -1.51 5.55 -11.15
CA GLY A 62 -1.81 4.77 -9.95
C GLY A 62 -3.27 4.34 -9.83
N GLY A 63 -4.17 4.80 -10.71
CA GLY A 63 -5.58 4.43 -10.67
C GLY A 63 -6.33 4.99 -9.46
N PHE A 64 -5.86 6.07 -8.86
CA PHE A 64 -6.38 6.60 -7.59
C PHE A 64 -7.88 6.89 -7.66
N PHE A 65 -8.36 7.57 -8.72
CA PHE A 65 -9.78 7.91 -8.84
C PHE A 65 -10.68 6.68 -8.94
N ALA A 66 -10.29 5.67 -9.72
CA ALA A 66 -11.01 4.40 -9.82
C ALA A 66 -11.06 3.62 -8.49
N GLN A 67 -9.99 3.72 -7.71
CA GLN A 67 -9.88 3.00 -6.45
C GLN A 67 -10.50 3.75 -5.27
N VAL A 68 -10.66 5.07 -5.36
CA VAL A 68 -11.27 5.88 -4.29
C VAL A 68 -12.75 6.09 -4.54
N PHE A 69 -13.13 6.34 -5.79
CA PHE A 69 -14.51 6.59 -6.21
C PHE A 69 -15.02 5.45 -7.09
N ASP A 70 -16.34 5.28 -7.14
CA ASP A 70 -17.00 4.26 -7.95
C ASP A 70 -17.07 4.73 -9.41
N GLN A 71 -16.09 4.32 -10.23
CA GLN A 71 -16.02 4.65 -11.66
C GLN A 71 -16.73 3.57 -12.50
N ILE A 72 -17.41 4.00 -13.57
CA ILE A 72 -18.10 3.10 -14.50
C ILE A 72 -17.55 3.30 -15.91
N PRO A 73 -17.02 2.26 -16.58
CA PRO A 73 -16.84 0.90 -16.06
C PRO A 73 -15.80 0.85 -14.93
N ASP A 74 -15.97 -0.08 -13.99
CA ASP A 74 -15.03 -0.28 -12.86
C ASP A 74 -13.78 -1.00 -13.36
N PRO A 75 -12.60 -0.36 -13.37
CA PRO A 75 -11.37 -0.99 -13.82
C PRO A 75 -10.67 -1.75 -12.68
N THR A 76 -11.24 -1.79 -11.48
CA THR A 76 -10.65 -2.43 -10.32
C THR A 76 -11.14 -3.88 -10.14
N THR A 77 -10.31 -4.70 -9.49
CA THR A 77 -10.67 -6.08 -9.15
C THR A 77 -10.53 -6.32 -7.64
N ARG A 78 -11.38 -7.21 -7.09
CA ARG A 78 -11.28 -7.61 -5.68
C ARG A 78 -10.14 -8.61 -5.44
N ALA A 79 -9.96 -9.53 -6.39
CA ALA A 79 -8.89 -10.51 -6.33
C ALA A 79 -7.54 -9.86 -6.70
N GLN A 80 -6.50 -10.23 -5.95
CA GLN A 80 -5.15 -9.85 -6.29
C GLN A 80 -4.78 -10.41 -7.67
N PRO A 81 -4.22 -9.59 -8.59
CA PRO A 81 -3.68 -10.09 -9.84
C PRO A 81 -2.62 -11.16 -9.59
N THR A 82 -2.53 -12.17 -10.46
CA THR A 82 -1.52 -13.24 -10.40
C THR A 82 -0.12 -12.75 -10.81
N ALA A 83 0.24 -11.54 -10.41
CA ALA A 83 1.50 -10.90 -10.70
C ALA A 83 2.58 -11.28 -9.67
N ASP A 84 3.83 -11.41 -10.13
CA ASP A 84 4.97 -11.31 -9.22
C ASP A 84 5.07 -9.84 -8.80
N LEU A 85 4.66 -9.53 -7.58
CA LEU A 85 4.47 -8.15 -7.13
C LEU A 85 5.77 -7.38 -6.91
N GLY A 86 6.89 -8.07 -6.65
CA GLY A 86 8.11 -7.40 -6.20
C GLY A 86 7.93 -6.60 -4.90
N PRO A 87 8.79 -5.61 -4.62
CA PRO A 87 8.74 -4.84 -3.38
C PRO A 87 7.53 -3.90 -3.33
N ARG A 88 6.89 -3.86 -2.16
CA ARG A 88 5.77 -2.97 -1.86
C ARG A 88 6.25 -1.59 -1.42
N TYR A 89 5.64 -0.56 -2.00
CA TYR A 89 5.73 0.83 -1.55
C TYR A 89 4.37 1.28 -1.03
N GLN A 90 4.35 2.18 -0.05
CA GLN A 90 3.13 2.76 0.46
C GLN A 90 3.08 4.24 0.12
N VAL A 91 1.98 4.65 -0.51
CA VAL A 91 1.65 6.03 -0.81
C VAL A 91 0.58 6.51 0.15
N VAL A 92 0.84 7.64 0.80
CA VAL A 92 -0.11 8.32 1.69
C VAL A 92 -0.52 9.63 1.05
N TYR A 93 -1.77 9.71 0.58
CA TYR A 93 -2.34 10.89 -0.04
C TYR A 93 -2.99 11.80 1.00
N ARG A 94 -2.87 13.12 0.82
CA ARG A 94 -3.71 14.12 1.50
C ARG A 94 -4.75 14.63 0.52
N VAL A 95 -6.02 14.44 0.86
CA VAL A 95 -7.18 14.67 -0.02
C VAL A 95 -8.07 15.74 0.60
N PRO A 96 -7.99 17.00 0.11
CA PRO A 96 -8.87 18.06 0.55
C PRO A 96 -10.33 17.75 0.21
N GLY A 97 -11.26 18.13 1.08
CA GLY A 97 -12.68 18.04 0.82
C GLY A 97 -13.53 18.87 1.78
N PRO A 98 -14.86 18.73 1.72
CA PRO A 98 -15.79 19.63 2.40
C PRO A 98 -15.65 19.69 3.92
N THR A 99 -15.19 18.60 4.54
CA THR A 99 -15.01 18.48 6.01
C THR A 99 -13.55 18.57 6.45
N GLY A 100 -12.66 19.04 5.57
CA GLY A 100 -11.23 19.15 5.81
C GLY A 100 -10.40 18.20 4.95
N THR A 101 -9.14 17.99 5.34
CA THR A 101 -8.22 17.10 4.60
C THR A 101 -8.26 15.69 5.17
N SER A 102 -8.55 14.71 4.31
CA SER A 102 -8.50 13.28 4.65
C SER A 102 -7.20 12.64 4.19
N THR A 103 -6.92 11.46 4.73
CA THR A 103 -5.78 10.65 4.32
C THR A 103 -6.27 9.35 3.69
N ILE A 104 -5.68 9.01 2.54
CA ILE A 104 -5.94 7.74 1.85
C ILE A 104 -4.61 7.04 1.63
N VAL A 105 -4.56 5.74 1.93
CA VAL A 105 -3.38 4.90 1.74
C VAL A 105 -3.58 4.01 0.53
N GLN A 106 -2.55 3.95 -0.31
CA GLN A 106 -2.46 3.07 -1.47
C GLN A 106 -1.14 2.31 -1.42
N ASP A 107 -1.19 1.00 -1.58
CA ASP A 107 0.00 0.19 -1.80
C ASP A 107 0.33 0.18 -3.30
N VAL A 108 1.61 0.34 -3.64
CA VAL A 108 2.09 0.44 -5.02
C VAL A 108 3.23 -0.55 -5.23
N TYR A 109 3.15 -1.28 -6.35
CA TYR A 109 4.10 -2.33 -6.74
C TYR A 109 4.68 -1.97 -8.12
N PRO A 110 5.66 -1.06 -8.17
CA PRO A 110 6.14 -0.48 -9.42
C PRO A 110 7.02 -1.42 -10.24
N TYR A 111 7.51 -2.50 -9.64
CA TYR A 111 8.33 -3.51 -10.31
C TYR A 111 7.59 -4.84 -10.49
N ALA A 112 6.27 -4.84 -10.32
CA ALA A 112 5.46 -6.02 -10.54
C ALA A 112 5.55 -6.48 -12.00
N LYS A 113 5.46 -7.80 -12.22
CA LYS A 113 5.44 -8.40 -13.55
C LYS A 113 4.11 -9.09 -13.81
N PRO A 114 3.53 -8.98 -15.03
CA PRO A 114 4.08 -8.31 -16.21
C PRO A 114 3.96 -6.78 -16.22
N SER A 115 3.15 -6.22 -15.33
CA SER A 115 2.89 -4.78 -15.27
C SER A 115 2.80 -4.29 -13.82
N PRO A 116 3.11 -3.01 -13.56
CA PRO A 116 2.91 -2.41 -12.24
C PRO A 116 1.47 -2.56 -11.77
N VAL A 117 1.28 -2.74 -10.45
CA VAL A 117 -0.06 -2.81 -9.86
C VAL A 117 -0.16 -1.93 -8.63
N THR A 118 -1.36 -1.45 -8.34
CA THR A 118 -1.66 -0.72 -7.10
C THR A 118 -2.84 -1.36 -6.38
N TYR A 119 -2.94 -1.09 -5.09
CA TYR A 119 -4.03 -1.56 -4.25
C TYR A 119 -4.46 -0.48 -3.28
N VAL A 120 -5.78 -0.25 -3.21
CA VAL A 120 -6.40 0.54 -2.15
C VAL A 120 -7.33 -0.39 -1.39
N ARG A 121 -7.20 -0.41 -0.06
CA ARG A 121 -8.16 -1.13 0.78
C ARG A 121 -9.53 -0.46 0.65
N ALA A 122 -10.56 -1.27 0.42
CA ALA A 122 -11.96 -0.81 0.44
C ALA A 122 -12.37 -0.32 1.84
N GLY A 123 -13.21 0.71 1.90
CA GLY A 123 -13.79 1.17 3.15
C GLY A 123 -12.94 2.16 3.95
N GLN A 124 -11.82 2.67 3.43
CA GLN A 124 -11.08 3.75 4.10
C GLN A 124 -11.98 4.99 4.17
N ARG A 125 -12.18 5.51 5.37
CA ARG A 125 -13.05 6.68 5.58
C ARG A 125 -12.35 7.93 5.06
N PHE A 126 -13.09 8.76 4.33
CA PHE A 126 -12.63 10.09 3.94
C PHE A 126 -13.81 11.07 3.93
N TRP A 127 -13.49 12.34 4.14
CA TRP A 127 -14.45 13.45 4.26
C TRP A 127 -15.60 13.20 5.26
N GLY A 128 -15.33 12.40 6.30
CA GLY A 128 -16.28 12.10 7.39
C GLY A 128 -17.35 11.06 7.04
N VAL A 129 -17.87 11.06 5.82
CA VAL A 129 -19.01 10.21 5.42
C VAL A 129 -18.68 9.23 4.30
N ASN A 130 -17.67 9.51 3.48
CA ASN A 130 -17.32 8.70 2.33
C ASN A 130 -16.40 7.54 2.69
N ARG A 131 -16.38 6.53 1.81
CA ARG A 131 -15.54 5.35 1.92
C ARG A 131 -14.94 5.00 0.57
N THR A 132 -13.67 4.63 0.55
CA THR A 132 -13.00 4.20 -0.69
C THR A 132 -13.69 2.98 -1.28
N HIS A 133 -13.87 2.98 -2.60
CA HIS A 133 -14.32 1.80 -3.35
C HIS A 133 -13.35 0.62 -3.14
N GLY A 134 -12.06 0.90 -3.26
CA GLY A 134 -10.93 0.00 -3.12
C GLY A 134 -10.86 -1.08 -4.18
N GLY A 135 -9.76 -1.84 -4.18
CA GLY A 135 -9.50 -2.88 -5.15
C GLY A 135 -8.08 -2.80 -5.69
N TRP A 136 -7.72 -3.83 -6.44
CA TRP A 136 -6.50 -3.90 -7.22
C TRP A 136 -6.70 -3.19 -8.55
N PHE A 137 -5.66 -2.50 -9.01
CA PHE A 137 -5.63 -1.83 -10.31
C PHE A 137 -4.36 -2.23 -11.03
N VAL A 138 -4.50 -2.71 -12.26
CA VAL A 138 -3.37 -3.03 -13.14
C VAL A 138 -3.02 -1.76 -13.90
N SER A 139 -1.79 -1.29 -13.70
CA SER A 139 -1.31 -0.05 -14.29
C SER A 139 -0.46 -0.32 -15.54
N SER A 140 -0.14 0.76 -16.26
CA SER A 140 0.85 0.74 -17.33
C SER A 140 2.26 1.01 -16.80
N ASP A 141 3.26 0.82 -17.65
CA ASP A 141 4.66 1.16 -17.33
C ASP A 141 4.86 2.65 -17.01
N GLY A 142 3.91 3.51 -17.40
CA GLY A 142 3.89 4.93 -17.05
C GLY A 142 3.96 5.18 -15.54
N LEU A 143 3.39 4.28 -14.72
CA LEU A 143 3.49 4.38 -13.26
C LEU A 143 4.93 4.24 -12.78
N LYS A 144 5.64 3.23 -13.28
CA LYS A 144 7.05 3.02 -12.91
C LYS A 144 7.91 4.19 -13.37
N THR A 145 7.72 4.65 -14.61
CA THR A 145 8.45 5.80 -15.16
C THR A 145 8.25 7.04 -14.30
N ALA A 146 7.00 7.40 -13.99
CA ALA A 146 6.69 8.57 -13.17
C ALA A 146 7.29 8.49 -11.77
N LEU A 147 7.26 7.32 -11.14
CA LEU A 147 7.83 7.11 -9.81
C LEU A 147 9.36 7.21 -9.82
N VAL A 148 10.01 6.65 -10.83
CA VAL A 148 11.47 6.75 -11.00
C VAL A 148 11.90 8.20 -11.23
N GLU A 149 11.19 8.94 -12.09
CA GLU A 149 11.42 10.37 -12.31
C GLU A 149 11.23 11.19 -11.03
N ALA A 150 10.30 10.77 -10.16
CA ALA A 150 10.07 11.40 -8.87
C ALA A 150 11.12 11.03 -7.80
N GLY A 151 12.02 10.09 -8.06
CA GLY A 151 13.11 9.72 -7.15
C GLY A 151 13.11 8.27 -6.66
N LEU A 152 12.23 7.41 -7.17
CA LEU A 152 12.25 5.98 -6.87
C LEU A 152 13.44 5.29 -7.55
N PRO A 153 14.06 4.25 -6.95
CA PRO A 153 15.09 3.48 -7.61
C PRO A 153 14.67 2.93 -9.00
N LYS A 154 15.59 2.89 -9.98
CA LYS A 154 15.29 2.38 -11.34
C LYS A 154 15.00 0.87 -11.36
N SER A 155 15.60 0.15 -10.43
CA SER A 155 15.48 -1.30 -10.25
C SER A 155 15.03 -1.58 -8.81
N PRO A 156 14.31 -2.69 -8.56
CA PRO A 156 13.95 -3.06 -7.21
C PRO A 156 15.23 -3.19 -6.37
N PRO A 157 15.30 -2.58 -5.18
CA PRO A 157 16.40 -2.81 -4.27
C PRO A 157 16.55 -4.32 -4.06
N ALA A 158 17.79 -4.82 -4.05
CA ALA A 158 18.03 -6.19 -3.63
C ALA A 158 17.31 -6.35 -2.29
N SER A 159 16.42 -7.34 -2.19
CA SER A 159 15.74 -7.65 -0.95
C SER A 159 16.81 -7.62 0.12
N GLY A 160 16.74 -6.64 1.02
CA GLY A 160 17.56 -6.60 2.20
C GLY A 160 17.14 -7.80 3.02
N GLY A 161 17.67 -8.96 2.64
CA GLY A 161 17.75 -10.12 3.49
C GLY A 161 18.57 -9.61 4.66
N GLY A 162 17.86 -9.15 5.69
CA GLY A 162 18.33 -9.32 7.04
C GLY A 162 18.60 -10.80 7.18
N SER A 163 19.80 -11.22 6.77
CA SER A 163 20.46 -12.37 7.32
C SER A 163 20.61 -12.02 8.79
N PHE A 164 19.57 -12.27 9.56
CA PHE A 164 19.74 -12.58 10.96
C PHE A 164 20.81 -13.67 10.97
N PRO A 165 22.00 -13.41 11.52
CA PRO A 165 23.05 -14.40 11.54
C PRO A 165 22.57 -15.48 12.51
N TRP A 166 21.89 -16.51 11.99
CA TRP A 166 21.59 -17.74 12.70
C TRP A 166 22.87 -18.41 13.26
N ALA A 167 24.05 -17.95 12.81
CA ALA A 167 25.35 -18.19 13.43
C ALA A 167 25.40 -17.84 14.94
N TRP A 168 24.48 -17.03 15.46
CA TRP A 168 24.41 -16.71 16.89
C TRP A 168 23.50 -17.66 17.69
N SER A 169 22.69 -18.49 17.02
CA SER A 169 21.89 -19.53 17.69
C SER A 169 22.73 -20.73 18.17
N GLY A 170 23.91 -20.93 17.58
CA GLY A 170 24.85 -21.99 18.00
C GLY A 170 25.62 -21.65 19.29
N ALA A 171 26.01 -20.39 19.48
CA ALA A 171 26.80 -19.98 20.64
C ALA A 171 25.98 -19.94 21.94
N GLY A 172 24.71 -19.53 21.86
CA GLY A 172 23.81 -19.47 23.02
C GLY A 172 23.42 -20.85 23.56
N ALA A 173 23.15 -21.82 22.68
CA ALA A 173 22.79 -23.18 23.09
C ALA A 173 23.95 -23.91 23.80
N VAL A 174 25.19 -23.74 23.32
CA VAL A 174 26.38 -24.34 23.95
C VAL A 174 26.67 -23.71 25.32
N ALA A 175 26.53 -22.38 25.44
CA ALA A 175 26.74 -21.70 26.72
C ALA A 175 25.70 -22.10 27.78
N VAL A 176 24.42 -22.25 27.39
CA VAL A 176 23.36 -22.71 28.30
C VAL A 176 23.56 -24.17 28.71
N VAL A 177 23.93 -25.05 27.78
CA VAL A 177 24.23 -26.46 28.11
C VAL A 177 25.45 -26.57 29.04
N LEU A 178 26.51 -25.79 28.80
CA LEU A 178 27.69 -25.77 29.69
C LEU A 178 27.35 -25.23 31.08
N LEU A 179 26.53 -24.19 31.19
CA LEU A 179 26.09 -23.64 32.48
C LEU A 179 25.18 -24.61 33.24
N VAL A 180 24.28 -25.33 32.55
CA VAL A 180 23.42 -26.36 33.14
C VAL A 180 24.27 -27.55 33.62
N LEU A 181 25.24 -28.01 32.82
CA LEU A 181 26.17 -29.07 33.21
C LEU A 181 27.04 -28.66 34.42
N LEU A 182 27.50 -27.41 34.46
CA LEU A 182 28.28 -26.90 35.60
C LEU A 182 27.42 -26.79 36.87
N ALA A 183 26.16 -26.37 36.74
CA ALA A 183 25.21 -26.29 37.85
C ALA A 183 24.83 -27.68 38.39
N LEU A 184 24.63 -28.67 37.51
CA LEU A 184 24.36 -30.06 37.90
C LEU A 184 25.56 -30.72 38.58
N ARG A 185 26.79 -30.41 38.14
CA ARG A 185 28.03 -30.88 38.76
C ARG A 185 28.25 -30.26 40.14
N ARG A 186 27.95 -28.97 40.32
CA ARG A 186 28.02 -28.28 41.62
C ARG A 186 26.95 -28.74 42.62
N ARG A 187 25.79 -29.21 42.14
CA ARG A 187 24.70 -29.72 43.00
C ARG A 187 24.90 -31.17 43.48
N GLY A 188 26.00 -31.85 43.11
CA GLY A 188 26.33 -33.17 43.66
C GLY A 188 25.37 -34.31 43.27
N ILE A 189 24.59 -34.15 42.20
CA ILE A 189 23.53 -35.10 41.81
C ILE A 189 24.07 -36.33 41.07
N VAL A 190 25.30 -36.29 40.55
CA VAL A 190 25.95 -37.48 39.94
C VAL A 190 26.85 -38.13 40.98
N ARG A 191 26.28 -38.93 41.88
CA ARG A 191 27.04 -40.00 42.54
C ARG A 191 27.13 -41.18 41.57
N PRO A 192 28.33 -41.59 41.13
CA PRO A 192 28.46 -42.86 40.44
C PRO A 192 28.04 -43.99 41.38
N ARG A 193 27.02 -44.75 40.98
CA ARG A 193 26.61 -45.97 41.66
C ARG A 193 27.70 -47.01 41.39
N THR A 194 28.62 -47.15 42.34
CA THR A 194 29.67 -48.16 42.33
C THR A 194 29.05 -49.56 42.34
N LEU A 195 29.47 -50.38 41.38
CA LEU A 195 29.22 -51.81 41.28
C LEU A 195 29.67 -52.55 42.56
N ARG A 196 28.84 -53.49 43.03
CA ARG A 196 29.28 -54.61 43.86
C ARG A 196 28.84 -55.90 43.16
N THR A 197 29.77 -56.50 42.44
CA THR A 197 29.73 -57.92 42.10
C THR A 197 30.45 -58.64 43.23
N THR A 198 29.73 -59.43 44.02
CA THR A 198 30.32 -60.44 44.91
C THR A 198 30.35 -61.76 44.19
N ALA A 199 31.51 -62.41 44.24
CA ALA A 199 31.69 -63.83 43.99
C ALA A 199 30.91 -64.68 45.01
#